data_AF-A0A284RJ77-F1
#
_entry.id   AF-A0A284RJ77-F1
#
_cell.length_a   1.000
_cell.length_b   1.000
_cell.length_c   1.000
_cell.angle_alpha   90.00
_cell.angle_beta   90.00
_cell.angle_gamma   90.00
#
_symmetry.space_group_name_H-M   'P 1'
#
loop_
_entity.id
_entity.type
_entity.pdbx_description
1 polymer ?
#
loop_
_entity_poly.entity_id
_entity_poly.type
_entity_poly.pdbx_seq_one_letter_code
_entity_poly.pdbx_strand_id
1 'polypeptide(L)'
;MKELPSPLERTGLVEQPEEIGVDWFEGRCIDSGCVSGFAAGSPEGKHRQGELSVQDAARETHTFKIFASHQYQIPDGSYVLLGSRRWPENPNNEPQGQFWVIGRRQSDEKFEKVSVFEMADSEEVEKLEKLGVVTTVKVFLT
;
A
#
# COMPACT_ATOMS: atom_id res chain seq x y z
N MET A 1 41.37 28.55 31.40
CA MET A 1 42.11 27.58 32.24
C MET A 1 41.68 27.81 33.68
N LYS A 2 41.43 26.85 34.57
CA LYS A 2 41.42 25.36 34.59
C LYS A 2 40.47 24.98 35.78
N GLU A 3 39.77 23.86 35.90
CA GLU A 3 39.66 22.62 35.10
C GLU A 3 38.25 21.98 35.31
N LEU A 4 38.06 20.67 35.11
CA LEU A 4 36.83 19.89 35.36
C LEU A 4 36.78 19.29 36.78
N PRO A 5 35.60 18.84 37.23
CA PRO A 5 35.46 17.60 38.00
C PRO A 5 34.80 16.47 37.18
N SER A 6 35.26 15.25 37.41
CA SER A 6 34.73 13.96 36.93
C SER A 6 35.08 12.90 37.99
N PRO A 7 34.66 11.62 37.89
CA PRO A 7 33.51 11.02 37.20
C PRO A 7 32.65 10.12 38.14
N LEU A 8 31.35 9.97 37.88
CA LEU A 8 30.53 8.80 38.26
C LEU A 8 29.41 8.66 37.22
N GLU A 9 29.62 7.87 36.16
CA GLU A 9 29.26 6.45 36.09
C GLU A 9 27.76 6.15 36.19
N ARG A 10 27.16 5.83 35.03
CA ARG A 10 26.20 4.72 34.87
C ARG A 10 26.12 4.30 33.39
N THR A 11 26.73 3.16 33.10
CA THR A 11 26.21 2.08 32.24
C THR A 11 25.10 2.51 31.24
N GLY A 12 25.30 2.55 29.93
CA GLY A 12 26.15 1.70 29.11
C GLY A 12 25.36 0.50 28.62
N LEU A 13 24.84 0.61 27.39
CA LEU A 13 24.52 -0.45 26.41
C LEU A 13 24.11 0.27 25.12
N VAL A 14 25.09 0.52 24.24
CA VAL A 14 24.82 0.78 22.82
C VAL A 14 24.68 -0.60 22.18
N GLU A 15 23.47 -1.15 22.19
CA GLU A 15 23.14 -2.33 21.39
C GLU A 15 22.67 -1.85 20.02
N GLN A 16 23.63 -1.58 19.14
CA GLN A 16 23.41 -1.82 17.72
C GLN A 16 23.85 -3.25 17.42
N PRO A 17 22.92 -4.18 17.15
CA PRO A 17 23.01 -4.85 15.88
C PRO A 17 22.70 -3.80 14.80
N GLU A 18 23.70 -3.42 14.02
CA GLU A 18 23.42 -3.09 12.62
C GLU A 18 22.93 -4.39 11.95
N GLU A 19 21.67 -4.75 12.19
CA GLU A 19 20.97 -5.64 11.29
C GLU A 19 20.82 -4.88 9.98
N ILE A 20 21.80 -5.14 9.11
CA ILE A 20 22.02 -4.66 7.74
C ILE A 20 20.81 -3.88 7.22
N GLY A 21 20.98 -2.60 6.92
CA GLY A 21 19.88 -1.68 6.57
C GLY A 21 19.07 -2.10 5.35
N VAL A 22 18.14 -3.04 5.55
CA VAL A 22 17.08 -3.40 4.60
C VAL A 22 15.91 -2.48 4.91
N ASP A 23 15.68 -1.50 4.03
CA ASP A 23 14.46 -0.70 4.09
C ASP A 23 13.26 -1.65 3.94
N TRP A 24 12.35 -1.66 4.91
CA TRP A 24 11.18 -2.56 4.87
C TRP A 24 9.89 -1.76 4.98
N PHE A 25 8.93 -2.12 4.14
CA PHE A 25 7.61 -1.51 4.03
C PHE A 25 6.59 -2.38 4.76
N GLU A 26 5.98 -1.85 5.82
CA GLU A 26 4.75 -2.41 6.40
C GLU A 26 3.54 -1.84 5.67
N GLY A 27 2.76 -2.70 5.03
CA GLY A 27 1.62 -2.28 4.21
C GLY A 27 0.49 -3.28 4.20
N ARG A 28 -0.62 -2.87 3.57
CA ARG A 28 -1.76 -3.75 3.30
C ARG A 28 -1.49 -4.58 2.05
N CYS A 29 -1.90 -5.84 2.02
CA CYS A 29 -1.81 -6.72 0.86
C CYS A 29 -3.17 -7.32 0.50
N ILE A 30 -3.42 -7.48 -0.80
CA ILE A 30 -4.45 -8.35 -1.35
C ILE A 30 -3.77 -9.23 -2.38
N ASP A 31 -3.80 -10.55 -2.17
CA ASP A 31 -3.03 -11.51 -2.98
C ASP A 31 -3.59 -11.70 -4.41
N SER A 32 -4.88 -11.41 -4.62
CA SER A 32 -5.52 -11.48 -5.94
C SER A 32 -6.73 -10.55 -6.02
N GLY A 33 -6.60 -9.44 -6.75
CA GLY A 33 -7.72 -8.58 -7.14
C GLY A 33 -7.71 -8.33 -8.64
N CYS A 34 -8.88 -8.45 -9.28
CA CYS A 34 -9.07 -8.18 -10.69
C CYS A 34 -9.27 -6.68 -10.90
N VAL A 35 -8.39 -6.06 -11.69
CA VAL A 35 -8.48 -4.66 -12.10
C VAL A 35 -9.04 -4.58 -13.52
N SER A 36 -9.96 -3.66 -13.76
CA SER A 36 -10.53 -3.44 -15.10
C SER A 36 -10.82 -1.95 -15.39
N GLY A 37 -11.06 -1.61 -16.65
CA GLY A 37 -11.49 -0.27 -17.08
C GLY A 37 -10.36 0.72 -17.36
N PHE A 38 -9.10 0.28 -17.23
CA PHE A 38 -7.91 1.11 -17.45
C PHE A 38 -7.07 0.71 -18.67
N ALA A 39 -7.49 -0.34 -19.40
CA ALA A 39 -6.79 -0.82 -20.59
C ALA A 39 -6.82 0.18 -21.75
N ALA A 40 -7.84 1.04 -21.83
CA ALA A 40 -7.88 2.15 -22.77
C ALA A 40 -7.13 3.38 -22.23
N GLY A 41 -6.39 4.07 -23.11
CA GLY A 41 -5.91 5.41 -22.82
C GLY A 41 -7.09 6.40 -22.79
N SER A 42 -7.08 7.37 -21.88
CA SER A 42 -8.13 8.38 -21.82
C SER A 42 -7.81 9.56 -22.73
N PRO A 43 -8.80 10.12 -23.45
CA PRO A 43 -8.69 11.50 -23.90
C PRO A 43 -8.63 12.42 -22.68
N GLU A 44 -7.51 13.14 -22.57
CA GLU A 44 -7.36 14.46 -21.93
C GLU A 44 -7.80 14.64 -20.46
N GLY A 45 -6.81 14.78 -19.58
CA GLY A 45 -6.85 15.68 -18.42
C GLY A 45 -7.70 15.27 -17.20
N LYS A 46 -8.52 14.22 -17.28
CA LYS A 46 -9.34 13.75 -16.15
C LYS A 46 -8.74 12.50 -15.47
N HIS A 47 -9.08 12.32 -14.20
CA HIS A 47 -8.87 11.05 -13.50
C HIS A 47 -9.62 9.97 -14.26
N ARG A 48 -8.92 8.89 -14.60
CA ARG A 48 -9.54 7.71 -15.20
C ARG A 48 -10.24 6.93 -14.10
N GLN A 49 -11.40 6.36 -14.38
CA GLN A 49 -12.13 5.49 -13.46
C GLN A 49 -12.09 4.05 -13.97
N GLY A 50 -11.83 3.12 -13.07
CA GLY A 50 -11.88 1.69 -13.30
C GLY A 50 -12.55 0.97 -12.12
N GLU A 51 -12.44 -0.34 -12.10
CA GLU A 51 -13.02 -1.20 -11.05
C GLU A 51 -11.98 -2.17 -10.49
N LEU A 52 -12.06 -2.42 -9.18
CA LEU A 52 -11.37 -3.50 -8.47
C LEU A 52 -12.41 -4.53 -8.03
N SER A 53 -12.34 -5.75 -8.55
CA SER A 53 -13.12 -6.88 -8.06
C SER A 53 -12.26 -7.82 -7.22
N VAL A 54 -12.71 -8.15 -6.01
CA VAL A 54 -12.07 -9.12 -5.10
C VAL A 54 -13.07 -10.19 -4.68
N GLN A 55 -12.58 -11.39 -4.36
CA GLN A 55 -13.41 -12.46 -3.79
C GLN A 55 -13.16 -12.58 -2.30
N ASP A 56 -14.23 -12.66 -1.52
CA ASP A 56 -14.16 -12.92 -0.07
C ASP A 56 -14.04 -14.42 0.24
N ALA A 57 -14.01 -14.75 1.54
CA ALA A 57 -13.93 -16.13 2.02
C ALA A 57 -15.17 -16.99 1.66
N ALA A 58 -16.32 -16.37 1.38
CA ALA A 58 -17.53 -17.03 0.89
C ALA A 58 -17.54 -17.20 -0.63
N ARG A 59 -16.51 -16.68 -1.34
CA ARG A 59 -16.39 -16.58 -2.80
C ARG A 59 -17.40 -15.62 -3.44
N GLU A 60 -17.99 -14.72 -2.66
CA GLU A 60 -18.76 -13.62 -3.20
C GLU A 60 -17.80 -12.58 -3.80
N THR A 61 -18.16 -12.04 -4.96
CA THR A 61 -17.33 -11.06 -5.68
C THR A 61 -17.81 -9.66 -5.37
N HIS A 62 -16.95 -8.87 -4.75
CA HIS A 62 -17.20 -7.48 -4.36
C HIS A 62 -16.44 -6.55 -5.29
N THR A 63 -17.10 -5.52 -5.82
CA THR A 63 -16.52 -4.57 -6.78
C THR A 63 -16.48 -3.16 -6.22
N PHE A 64 -15.32 -2.54 -6.29
CA PHE A 64 -15.00 -1.21 -5.76
C PHE A 64 -14.60 -0.26 -6.87
N LYS A 65 -14.97 1.03 -6.75
CA LYS A 65 -14.53 2.07 -7.69
C LYS A 65 -13.10 2.50 -7.39
N ILE A 66 -12.28 2.59 -8.44
CA ILE A 66 -10.87 2.97 -8.35
C ILE A 66 -10.52 4.03 -9.39
N PHE A 67 -9.53 4.86 -9.09
CA PHE A 67 -9.15 6.01 -9.92
C PHE A 67 -7.65 6.03 -10.22
N ALA A 68 -7.29 6.36 -11.46
CA ALA A 68 -5.90 6.55 -11.86
C ALA A 68 -5.68 7.98 -12.38
N SER A 69 -4.81 8.74 -11.70
CA SER A 69 -4.40 10.09 -12.09
C SER A 69 -3.35 10.10 -13.22
N HIS A 70 -2.58 9.02 -13.36
CA HIS A 70 -1.65 8.83 -14.47
C HIS A 70 -2.36 8.34 -15.75
N GLN A 71 -1.70 8.52 -16.89
CA GLN A 71 -2.23 8.13 -18.21
C GLN A 71 -1.74 6.75 -18.72
N TYR A 72 -0.75 6.13 -18.05
CA TYR A 72 -0.30 4.77 -18.41
C TYR A 72 -1.45 3.76 -18.41
N GLN A 73 -1.61 3.00 -19.49
CA GLN A 73 -2.59 1.91 -19.56
C GLN A 73 -2.30 0.86 -18.48
N ILE A 74 -3.35 0.38 -17.82
CA ILE A 74 -3.27 -0.77 -16.93
C ILE A 74 -4.05 -1.87 -17.64
N PRO A 75 -3.42 -2.97 -18.07
CA PRO A 75 -4.14 -4.08 -18.68
C PRO A 75 -5.17 -4.64 -17.70
N ASP A 76 -6.34 -5.03 -18.21
CA ASP A 76 -7.34 -5.70 -17.37
C ASP A 76 -6.81 -7.09 -16.95
N GLY A 77 -7.04 -7.50 -15.69
CA GLY A 77 -6.59 -8.79 -15.18
C GLY A 77 -6.38 -8.85 -13.66
N SER A 78 -5.98 -10.00 -13.14
CA SER A 78 -5.66 -10.17 -11.71
C SER A 78 -4.24 -9.73 -11.37
N TYR A 79 -4.10 -9.05 -10.24
CA TYR A 79 -2.86 -8.52 -9.69
C TYR A 79 -2.75 -8.78 -8.19
N VAL A 80 -1.53 -8.78 -7.68
CA VAL A 80 -1.25 -8.55 -6.25
C VAL A 80 -1.31 -7.05 -6.01
N LEU A 81 -1.94 -6.63 -4.91
CA LEU A 81 -2.10 -5.22 -4.56
C LEU A 81 -1.43 -4.91 -3.23
N LEU A 82 -0.58 -3.89 -3.21
CA LEU A 82 0.10 -3.36 -2.02
C LEU A 82 -0.45 -1.97 -1.71
N GLY A 83 -1.21 -1.87 -0.62
CA GLY A 83 -1.89 -0.67 -0.18
C GLY A 83 -1.07 0.14 0.81
N SER A 84 -1.11 1.46 0.66
CA SER A 84 -0.58 2.38 1.68
C SER A 84 -1.27 2.14 3.02
N ARG A 85 -0.60 2.45 4.13
CA ARG A 85 -1.30 2.63 5.41
C ARG A 85 -2.36 3.73 5.24
N ARG A 86 -3.48 3.66 5.96
CA ARG A 86 -4.33 4.85 6.15
C ARG A 86 -3.47 5.87 6.91
N TRP A 87 -3.42 7.11 6.45
CA TRP A 87 -2.90 8.16 7.31
C TRP A 87 -3.81 8.22 8.56
N PRO A 88 -3.27 8.56 9.75
CA PRO A 88 -4.12 8.87 10.88
C PRO A 88 -5.11 9.98 10.50
N GLU A 89 -6.28 9.96 11.16
CA GLU A 89 -7.34 10.94 11.00
C GLU A 89 -6.74 12.35 10.86
N ASN A 90 -7.01 13.02 9.75
CA ASN A 90 -6.56 14.40 9.58
C ASN A 90 -7.30 15.25 10.61
N PRO A 91 -6.74 16.39 11.04
CA PRO A 91 -7.39 17.27 12.02
C PRO A 91 -8.76 17.85 11.57
N ASN A 92 -9.21 17.54 10.36
CA ASN A 92 -10.47 18.00 9.77
C ASN A 92 -11.55 16.90 9.67
N ASN A 93 -11.24 15.64 10.01
CA ASN A 93 -12.09 14.45 9.77
C ASN A 93 -12.52 14.24 8.30
N GLU A 94 -11.74 14.74 7.33
CA GLU A 94 -12.03 14.54 5.91
C GLU A 94 -11.73 13.08 5.49
N PRO A 95 -12.63 12.40 4.76
CA PRO A 95 -12.39 11.10 4.14
C PRO A 95 -11.03 11.01 3.45
N GLN A 96 -10.16 10.13 3.94
CA GLN A 96 -8.88 9.86 3.31
C GLN A 96 -9.00 8.62 2.43
N GLY A 97 -8.78 8.82 1.13
CA GLY A 97 -8.59 7.72 0.19
C GLY A 97 -7.32 6.91 0.49
N GLN A 98 -7.19 5.77 -0.19
CA GLN A 98 -6.02 4.89 -0.07
C GLN A 98 -5.39 4.64 -1.44
N PHE A 99 -4.07 4.78 -1.53
CA PHE A 99 -3.31 4.40 -2.72
C PHE A 99 -2.93 2.92 -2.69
N TRP A 100 -3.05 2.27 -3.85
CA TRP A 100 -2.72 0.87 -4.05
C TRP A 100 -1.77 0.72 -5.23
N VAL A 101 -0.61 0.14 -4.98
CA VAL A 101 0.34 -0.28 -6.03
C VAL A 101 -0.05 -1.68 -6.47
N ILE A 102 -0.26 -1.87 -7.78
CA ILE A 102 -0.55 -3.18 -8.36
C ILE A 102 0.70 -3.76 -9.02
N GLY A 103 0.83 -5.08 -8.97
CA GLY A 103 1.97 -5.77 -9.55
C GLY A 103 1.76 -7.27 -9.70
N ARG A 104 2.82 -7.92 -10.18
CA ARG A 104 2.89 -9.36 -10.40
C ARG A 104 3.99 -9.95 -9.53
N ARG A 105 3.70 -11.05 -8.85
CA ARG A 105 4.68 -11.80 -8.06
C ARG A 105 5.46 -12.71 -9.00
N GLN A 106 6.75 -12.44 -9.22
CA GLN A 106 7.63 -13.28 -10.04
C GLN A 106 8.18 -14.47 -9.23
N SER A 107 8.35 -14.29 -7.93
CA SER A 107 8.70 -15.29 -6.92
C SER A 107 8.20 -14.79 -5.55
N ASP A 108 8.27 -15.62 -4.51
CA ASP A 108 7.82 -15.23 -3.16
C ASP A 108 8.43 -13.92 -2.65
N GLU A 109 9.66 -13.62 -3.08
CA GLU A 109 10.43 -12.43 -2.67
C GLU A 109 10.31 -11.25 -3.66
N LYS A 110 9.88 -11.47 -4.91
CA LYS A 110 9.98 -10.46 -5.98
C LYS A 110 8.62 -10.00 -6.50
N PHE A 111 8.27 -8.75 -6.20
CA PHE A 111 7.10 -8.03 -6.71
C PHE A 111 7.49 -7.09 -7.86
N GLU A 112 6.97 -7.33 -9.06
CA GLU A 112 7.09 -6.42 -10.20
C GLU A 112 5.92 -5.44 -10.22
N LYS A 113 6.19 -4.16 -9.93
CA LYS A 113 5.20 -3.08 -10.04
C LYS A 113 4.73 -2.91 -11.48
N VAL A 114 3.41 -2.93 -11.66
CA VAL A 114 2.73 -2.64 -12.93
C VAL A 114 2.17 -1.21 -12.93
N SER A 115 1.50 -0.78 -11.85
CA SER A 115 0.90 0.57 -11.78
C SER A 115 0.49 0.98 -10.37
N VAL A 116 -0.24 2.10 -10.26
CA VAL A 116 -0.82 2.59 -9.01
C VAL A 116 -2.23 3.16 -9.26
N PHE A 117 -3.17 2.92 -8.35
CA PHE A 117 -4.48 3.58 -8.36
C PHE A 117 -4.84 4.08 -6.96
N GLU A 118 -5.94 4.83 -6.87
CA GLU A 118 -6.51 5.36 -5.64
C GLU A 118 -7.94 4.85 -5.44
N MET A 119 -8.28 4.45 -4.22
CA MET A 119 -9.65 4.37 -3.73
C MET A 119 -9.95 5.66 -2.97
N ALA A 120 -10.56 6.64 -3.63
CA ALA A 120 -10.75 7.99 -3.08
C ALA A 120 -11.82 8.05 -1.96
N ASP A 121 -12.73 7.08 -1.93
CA ASP A 121 -13.82 7.00 -0.96
C ASP A 121 -13.39 6.15 0.26
N SER A 122 -13.38 6.77 1.45
CA SER A 122 -12.98 6.07 2.68
C SER A 122 -13.96 4.98 3.11
N GLU A 123 -15.25 5.10 2.78
CA GLU A 123 -16.24 4.06 3.06
C GLU A 123 -15.99 2.81 2.20
N GLU A 124 -15.62 3.00 0.93
CA GLU A 124 -15.24 1.90 0.03
C GLU A 124 -13.98 1.18 0.56
N VAL A 125 -12.99 1.94 1.06
CA VAL A 125 -11.82 1.36 1.72
C VAL A 125 -12.21 0.59 2.99
N GLU A 126 -13.16 1.09 3.77
CA GLU A 126 -13.60 0.42 5.01
C GLU A 126 -14.39 -0.86 4.71
N LYS A 127 -15.25 -0.85 3.68
CA LYS A 127 -15.94 -2.03 3.16
C LYS A 127 -14.92 -3.09 2.73
N LEU A 128 -13.88 -2.70 1.97
CA LEU A 128 -12.81 -3.60 1.53
C LEU A 128 -12.05 -4.23 2.71
N GLU A 129 -11.70 -3.46 3.74
CA GLU A 129 -11.10 -4.02 4.96
C GLU A 129 -12.04 -5.00 5.69
N LYS A 130 -13.34 -4.69 5.77
CA LYS A 130 -14.35 -5.54 6.42
C LYS A 130 -14.57 -6.89 5.72
N LEU A 131 -14.18 -7.05 4.46
CA LEU A 131 -14.21 -8.35 3.77
C LEU A 131 -13.17 -9.35 4.29
N GLY A 132 -12.17 -8.91 5.06
CA GLY A 132 -11.09 -9.78 5.55
C GLY A 132 -10.12 -10.28 4.48
N VAL A 133 -10.22 -9.78 3.24
CA VAL A 133 -9.30 -10.10 2.12
C VAL A 133 -7.97 -9.35 2.21
N VAL A 134 -7.86 -8.40 3.15
CA VAL A 134 -6.71 -7.52 3.31
C VAL A 134 -5.84 -7.99 4.46
N THR A 135 -4.60 -8.36 4.16
CA THR A 135 -3.60 -8.78 5.16
C THR A 135 -2.57 -7.68 5.41
N THR A 136 -1.88 -7.71 6.55
CA THR A 136 -0.70 -6.87 6.78
C THR A 136 0.55 -7.65 6.38
N VAL A 137 1.37 -7.07 5.52
CA VAL A 137 2.64 -7.66 5.06
C VAL A 137 3.82 -6.76 5.39
N LYS A 138 4.98 -7.38 5.62
CA LYS A 138 6.28 -6.71 5.61
C LYS A 138 6.99 -7.09 4.31
N VAL A 139 7.21 -6.10 3.46
CA VAL A 139 7.94 -6.25 2.19
C VAL A 139 9.31 -5.63 2.37
N PHE A 140 10.37 -6.43 2.23
CA PHE A 140 11.74 -5.91 2.20
C PHE A 140 11.99 -5.27 0.83
N LEU A 141 12.50 -4.04 0.84
CA LEU A 141 12.91 -3.32 -0.37
C LEU A 141 14.38 -3.64 -0.64
N THR A 142 14.69 -3.96 -1.89
CA THR A 142 16.00 -4.42 -2.38
C THR A 142 16.38 -3.71 -3.68
#